data_AF-A0A7S4KYV7-F1
#
_entry.id   AF-A0A7S4KYV7-F1
#
_cell.length_a   1.000
_cell.length_b   1.000
_cell.length_c   1.000
_cell.angle_alpha   90.00
_cell.angle_beta   90.00
_cell.angle_gamma   90.00
#
_symmetry.space_group_name_H-M   'P 1'
#
loop_
_entity.id
_entity.type
_entity.pdbx_description
1 polymer ?
#
loop_
_entity_poly.entity_id
_entity_poly.type
_entity_poly.pdbx_seq_one_letter_code
_entity_poly.pdbx_strand_id
1 'polypeptide(L)'
;MHTTAYNIDTLELKKHKDMRNARKRELQKECKARERALTTDLLSQLDHKVPTTRMSTDKHKGQLPSGRNREQLLADAVDHVRALRRSHSAPSNQALAPAASRNDQPSSCTGEILLDAMLTSHRERMVVVELPSWRIRRMSAGFEGEYRESVFGTTMVGQSLMHFVDTDDADRLREYGRR
;
A
#
# COMPACT_ATOMS: atom_id res chain seq x y z
N MET A 1 -44.31 22.59 61.62
CA MET A 1 -44.48 22.64 60.15
C MET A 1 -43.11 22.74 59.44
N HIS A 2 -42.23 21.74 59.56
CA HIS A 2 -40.94 21.74 58.86
C HIS A 2 -40.54 20.30 58.46
N THR A 3 -41.08 19.78 57.36
CA THR A 3 -40.70 18.45 56.81
C THR A 3 -40.62 18.39 55.29
N THR A 4 -40.94 19.47 54.58
CA THR A 4 -40.97 19.50 53.11
C THR A 4 -39.62 19.80 52.46
N ALA A 5 -38.68 20.48 53.14
CA ALA A 5 -37.42 20.89 52.53
C ALA A 5 -36.44 19.72 52.27
N TYR A 6 -36.30 18.76 53.20
CA TYR A 6 -35.35 17.64 53.08
C TYR A 6 -35.69 16.62 51.97
N ASN A 7 -36.96 16.54 51.56
CA ASN A 7 -37.40 15.60 50.53
C ASN A 7 -37.16 16.13 49.10
N ILE A 8 -37.06 17.45 48.93
CA ILE A 8 -36.85 18.10 47.63
C ILE A 8 -35.37 17.93 47.21
N ASP A 9 -34.43 18.19 48.12
CA ASP A 9 -32.99 18.07 47.85
C ASP A 9 -32.57 16.64 47.49
N THR A 10 -33.21 15.63 48.09
CA THR A 10 -32.93 14.21 47.80
C THR A 10 -33.48 13.76 46.44
N LEU A 11 -34.63 14.31 46.02
CA LEU A 11 -35.19 14.11 44.68
C LEU A 11 -34.34 14.77 43.59
N GLU A 12 -33.84 15.99 43.84
CA GLU A 12 -32.97 16.69 42.91
C GLU A 12 -31.60 16.01 42.76
N LEU A 13 -30.98 15.55 43.85
CA LEU A 13 -29.74 14.77 43.79
C LEU A 13 -29.91 13.47 42.98
N LYS A 14 -31.04 12.78 43.16
CA LYS A 14 -31.33 11.54 42.42
C LYS A 14 -31.50 11.81 40.93
N LYS A 15 -32.28 12.85 40.57
CA LYS A 15 -32.46 13.30 39.20
C LYS A 15 -31.12 13.67 38.54
N HIS A 16 -30.24 14.37 39.26
CA HIS A 16 -28.92 14.75 38.75
C HIS A 16 -28.01 13.53 38.51
N LYS A 17 -28.04 12.55 39.40
CA LYS A 17 -27.30 11.27 39.26
C LYS A 17 -27.82 10.44 38.08
N ASP A 18 -29.14 10.40 37.90
CA ASP A 18 -29.77 9.70 36.78
C ASP A 18 -29.46 10.37 35.43
N MET A 19 -29.49 11.71 35.36
CA MET A 19 -29.04 12.45 34.17
C MET A 19 -27.57 12.19 33.84
N ARG A 20 -26.69 12.14 34.85
CA ARG A 20 -25.27 11.82 34.63
C ARG A 20 -25.08 10.39 34.11
N ASN A 21 -25.84 9.43 34.62
CA ASN A 21 -25.81 8.05 34.16
C ASN A 21 -26.38 7.88 32.75
N ALA A 22 -27.46 8.60 32.41
CA ALA A 22 -28.03 8.62 31.06
C ALA A 22 -27.01 9.17 30.05
N ARG A 23 -26.38 10.31 30.36
CA ARG A 23 -25.33 10.90 29.53
C ARG A 23 -24.13 9.96 29.33
N LYS A 24 -23.72 9.24 30.38
CA LYS A 24 -22.66 8.22 30.28
C LYS A 24 -23.06 7.07 29.33
N ARG A 25 -24.30 6.61 29.39
CA ARG A 25 -24.82 5.57 28.50
C ARG A 25 -24.91 6.04 27.05
N GLU A 26 -25.32 7.29 26.82
CA GLU A 26 -25.33 7.90 25.49
C GLU A 26 -23.94 7.98 24.90
N LEU A 27 -22.96 8.51 25.64
CA LEU A 27 -21.57 8.56 25.21
C LEU A 27 -21.01 7.17 24.89
N GLN A 28 -21.31 6.16 25.72
CA GLN A 28 -20.90 4.78 25.44
C GLN A 28 -21.54 4.21 24.17
N LYS A 29 -22.82 4.52 23.90
CA LYS A 29 -23.50 4.12 22.67
C LYS A 29 -22.85 4.78 21.45
N GLU A 30 -22.56 6.07 21.54
CA GLU A 30 -21.93 6.83 20.45
C GLU A 30 -20.52 6.32 20.15
N CYS A 31 -19.68 6.10 21.17
CA CYS A 31 -18.35 5.52 20.99
C CYS A 31 -18.42 4.14 20.32
N LYS A 32 -19.30 3.25 20.78
CA LYS A 32 -19.48 1.92 20.18
C LYS A 32 -20.02 2.00 18.75
N ALA A 33 -20.91 2.94 18.46
CA ALA A 33 -21.43 3.14 17.12
C ALA A 33 -20.32 3.59 16.16
N ARG A 34 -19.48 4.54 16.61
CA ARG A 34 -18.33 5.03 15.83
C ARG A 34 -17.29 3.93 15.59
N GLU A 35 -16.97 3.13 16.61
CA GLU A 35 -16.05 2.00 16.49
C GLU A 35 -16.58 0.95 15.48
N ARG A 36 -17.88 0.64 15.54
CA ARG A 36 -18.51 -0.27 14.57
C ARG A 36 -18.47 0.30 13.16
N ALA A 37 -18.78 1.58 12.97
CA ALA A 37 -18.75 2.23 11.67
C ALA A 37 -17.33 2.17 11.07
N LEU A 38 -16.30 2.52 11.84
CA LEU A 38 -14.91 2.41 11.43
C LEU A 38 -14.52 0.97 11.07
N THR A 39 -14.93 0.01 11.89
CA THR A 39 -14.62 -1.41 11.64
C THR A 39 -15.27 -1.90 10.34
N THR A 40 -16.53 -1.55 10.11
CA THR A 40 -17.24 -1.91 8.88
C THR A 40 -16.60 -1.26 7.65
N ASP A 41 -16.19 0.00 7.75
CA ASP A 41 -15.51 0.70 6.67
C ASP A 41 -14.16 0.03 6.33
N LEU A 42 -13.33 -0.26 7.34
CA LEU A 42 -12.06 -0.96 7.15
C LEU A 42 -12.24 -2.35 6.55
N LEU A 43 -13.28 -3.09 6.97
CA LEU A 43 -13.60 -4.40 6.40
C LEU A 43 -14.03 -4.28 4.93
N SER A 44 -14.83 -3.27 4.58
CA SER A 44 -15.21 -3.00 3.20
C SER A 44 -14.00 -2.67 2.34
N GLN A 45 -13.10 -1.80 2.80
CA GLN A 45 -11.88 -1.46 2.07
C GLN A 45 -10.96 -2.67 1.88
N LEU A 46 -10.82 -3.52 2.91
CA LEU A 46 -10.05 -4.74 2.83
C LEU A 46 -10.67 -5.73 1.82
N ASP A 47 -11.99 -5.84 1.79
CA ASP A 47 -12.74 -6.71 0.89
C ASP A 47 -12.42 -6.44 -0.59
N HIS A 48 -12.29 -5.16 -0.96
CA HIS A 48 -11.94 -4.75 -2.33
C HIS A 48 -10.47 -5.04 -2.69
N LYS A 49 -9.58 -5.17 -1.70
CA LYS A 49 -8.13 -5.35 -1.91
C LYS A 49 -7.68 -6.79 -1.89
N VAL A 50 -8.44 -7.68 -1.23
CA VAL A 50 -8.07 -9.09 -1.08
C VAL A 50 -8.71 -9.90 -2.22
N PRO A 51 -7.89 -10.56 -3.08
CA PRO A 51 -8.41 -11.39 -4.16
C PRO A 51 -9.27 -12.53 -3.60
N THR A 52 -10.35 -12.84 -4.31
CA THR A 52 -11.30 -13.89 -3.88
C THR A 52 -10.76 -15.24 -4.36
N THR A 53 -10.04 -15.95 -3.48
CA THR A 53 -9.41 -17.23 -3.81
C THR A 53 -10.40 -18.39 -3.86
N ARG A 54 -11.56 -18.25 -3.21
CA ARG A 54 -12.61 -19.28 -3.15
C ARG A 54 -13.95 -18.63 -3.46
N MET A 55 -14.58 -19.01 -4.56
CA MET A 55 -15.99 -18.68 -4.77
C MET A 55 -16.79 -19.34 -3.66
N SER A 56 -17.54 -18.56 -2.88
CA SER A 56 -18.29 -19.08 -1.73
C SER A 56 -19.23 -20.19 -2.21
N THR A 57 -18.99 -21.42 -1.81
CA THR A 57 -19.91 -22.52 -2.05
C THR A 57 -21.16 -22.31 -1.22
N ASP A 58 -22.13 -21.60 -1.80
CA ASP A 58 -23.58 -21.77 -1.73
C ASP A 58 -24.30 -22.03 -0.39
N LYS A 59 -23.73 -21.73 0.78
CA LYS A 59 -24.52 -21.83 2.02
C LYS A 59 -24.58 -20.58 2.89
N HIS A 60 -23.55 -19.74 2.92
CA HIS A 60 -23.55 -18.53 3.76
C HIS A 60 -23.03 -17.31 2.99
N LYS A 61 -23.92 -16.63 2.25
CA LYS A 61 -23.64 -15.28 1.74
C LYS A 61 -23.40 -14.37 2.95
N GLY A 62 -22.16 -13.94 3.14
CA GLY A 62 -21.80 -12.97 4.15
C GLY A 62 -22.27 -11.56 3.79
N GLN A 63 -22.21 -10.65 4.77
CA GLN A 63 -22.70 -9.27 4.64
C GLN A 63 -21.75 -8.33 3.86
N LEU A 64 -20.60 -8.83 3.40
CA LEU A 64 -19.63 -8.04 2.65
C LEU A 64 -19.97 -7.98 1.15
N PRO A 65 -19.52 -6.95 0.42
CA PRO A 65 -19.76 -6.80 -1.03
C PRO A 65 -19.34 -8.03 -1.86
N SER A 66 -18.23 -8.68 -1.50
CA SER A 66 -17.76 -9.93 -2.13
C SER A 66 -18.62 -11.16 -1.83
N GLY A 67 -19.61 -11.06 -0.94
CA GLY A 67 -20.39 -12.19 -0.44
C GLY A 67 -19.68 -13.04 0.61
N ARG A 68 -18.47 -12.66 1.04
CA ARG A 68 -17.70 -13.33 2.11
C ARG A 68 -18.20 -12.94 3.51
N ASN A 69 -17.98 -13.82 4.48
CA ASN A 69 -18.09 -13.45 5.89
C ASN A 69 -16.78 -12.83 6.41
N ARG A 70 -16.81 -12.21 7.59
CA ARG A 70 -15.63 -11.52 8.17
C ARG A 70 -14.45 -12.47 8.39
N GLU A 71 -14.70 -13.69 8.83
CA GLU A 71 -13.66 -14.68 9.14
C GLU A 71 -12.95 -15.16 7.86
N GLN A 72 -13.72 -15.41 6.80
CA GLN A 72 -13.23 -15.76 5.46
C GLN A 72 -12.38 -14.64 4.88
N LEU A 73 -12.83 -13.38 4.96
CA LEU A 73 -12.05 -12.24 4.49
C LEU A 73 -10.70 -12.16 5.22
N LEU A 74 -10.69 -12.31 6.55
CA LEU A 74 -9.45 -12.25 7.33
C LEU A 74 -8.51 -13.42 7.01
N ALA A 75 -9.04 -14.63 6.83
CA ALA A 75 -8.26 -15.79 6.42
C ALA A 75 -7.63 -15.58 5.03
N ASP A 76 -8.44 -15.15 4.05
CA ASP A 76 -7.96 -14.82 2.70
C ASP A 76 -6.89 -13.72 2.73
N ALA A 77 -7.07 -12.69 3.56
CA ALA A 77 -6.12 -11.60 3.71
C ALA A 77 -4.76 -12.09 4.24
N VAL A 78 -4.78 -12.96 5.26
CA VAL A 78 -3.57 -13.57 5.82
C VAL A 78 -2.85 -14.41 4.76
N ASP A 79 -3.58 -15.23 4.02
CA ASP A 79 -3.01 -16.07 2.97
C ASP A 79 -2.46 -15.23 1.80
N HIS A 80 -3.15 -14.16 1.42
CA HIS A 80 -2.70 -13.21 0.41
C HIS A 80 -1.40 -12.52 0.81
N VAL A 81 -1.31 -11.99 2.04
CA VAL A 81 -0.08 -11.36 2.55
C VAL A 81 1.07 -12.37 2.64
N ARG A 82 0.80 -13.61 3.07
CA ARG A 82 1.80 -14.68 3.07
C ARG A 82 2.24 -15.07 1.65
N ALA A 83 1.34 -15.05 0.68
CA ALA A 83 1.67 -15.30 -0.72
C ALA A 83 2.55 -14.17 -1.28
N LEU A 84 2.19 -12.90 -1.04
CA LEU A 84 3.00 -11.74 -1.43
C LEU A 84 4.40 -11.77 -0.81
N ARG A 85 4.51 -12.09 0.48
CA ARG A 85 5.83 -12.25 1.13
C ARG A 85 6.65 -13.35 0.48
N ARG A 86 6.05 -14.50 0.18
CA ARG A 86 6.75 -15.61 -0.49
C ARG A 86 7.18 -15.26 -1.91
N SER A 87 6.37 -14.54 -2.69
CA SER A 87 6.77 -14.09 -4.03
C SER A 87 7.90 -13.07 -4.01
N HIS A 88 7.97 -12.23 -2.96
CA HIS A 88 9.05 -11.25 -2.80
C HIS A 88 10.33 -11.82 -2.17
N SER A 89 10.22 -12.89 -1.38
CA SER A 89 11.38 -13.60 -0.80
C SER A 89 11.90 -14.73 -1.69
N ALA A 90 11.18 -15.13 -2.74
CA ALA A 90 11.71 -16.04 -3.74
C ALA A 90 12.86 -15.34 -4.46
N PRO A 91 14.08 -15.93 -4.50
CA PRO A 91 15.19 -15.33 -5.20
C PRO A 91 14.83 -15.25 -6.68
N SER A 92 14.50 -14.05 -7.15
CA SER A 92 14.65 -13.72 -8.56
C SER A 92 16.09 -14.04 -8.91
N ASN A 93 16.31 -14.92 -9.89
CA ASN A 93 17.62 -15.40 -10.34
C ASN A 93 18.53 -14.29 -10.95
N GLN A 94 18.36 -13.02 -10.57
CA GLN A 94 19.12 -11.87 -11.06
C GLN A 94 19.46 -10.84 -9.97
N ALA A 95 19.91 -11.28 -8.80
CA ALA A 95 20.57 -10.38 -7.85
C ALA A 95 21.84 -11.03 -7.26
N LEU A 96 22.97 -10.75 -7.91
CA LEU A 96 24.31 -10.98 -7.39
C LEU A 96 24.58 -10.05 -6.19
N ALA A 97 24.33 -10.52 -4.96
CA ALA A 97 25.04 -10.07 -3.76
C ALA A 97 24.83 -11.08 -2.59
N PRO A 98 25.86 -11.40 -1.81
CA PRO A 98 25.71 -12.29 -0.66
C PRO A 98 25.02 -11.53 0.48
N ALA A 99 23.81 -11.96 0.80
CA ALA A 99 23.04 -11.50 1.95
C ALA A 99 23.66 -12.03 3.26
N ALA A 100 24.69 -11.35 3.74
CA ALA A 100 25.17 -11.50 5.11
C ALA A 100 24.60 -10.37 5.96
N SER A 101 23.59 -10.72 6.77
CA SER A 101 23.25 -10.09 8.03
C SER A 101 22.90 -8.59 8.02
N ARG A 102 21.60 -8.28 7.93
CA ARG A 102 21.00 -7.16 8.68
C ARG A 102 19.49 -7.41 8.86
N ASN A 103 19.13 -7.67 10.11
CA ASN A 103 17.80 -7.61 10.74
C ASN A 103 16.57 -7.48 9.83
N ASP A 104 15.68 -8.46 9.99
CA ASP A 104 14.27 -8.49 9.57
C ASP A 104 13.50 -7.20 9.93
N GLN A 105 13.68 -6.15 9.14
CA GLN A 105 12.61 -5.19 8.90
C GLN A 105 11.99 -5.54 7.55
N PRO A 106 10.70 -5.93 7.48
CA PRO A 106 10.01 -5.97 6.21
C PRO A 106 9.93 -4.51 5.72
N SER A 107 10.83 -4.13 4.82
CA SER A 107 10.73 -2.86 4.12
C SER A 107 9.39 -2.84 3.40
N SER A 108 8.53 -1.89 3.77
CA SER A 108 7.21 -1.69 3.14
C SER A 108 7.31 -1.36 1.65
N CYS A 109 8.51 -1.11 1.14
CA CYS A 109 8.81 -0.74 -0.22
C CYS A 109 9.81 -1.75 -0.81
N THR A 110 9.36 -2.52 -1.79
CA THR A 110 10.25 -3.39 -2.59
C THR A 110 11.07 -2.54 -3.55
N GLY A 111 12.25 -3.02 -3.97
CA GLY A 111 13.12 -2.30 -4.92
C GLY A 111 12.41 -1.85 -6.20
N GLU A 112 11.49 -2.66 -6.74
CA GLU A 112 10.67 -2.31 -7.92
C GLU A 112 9.73 -1.13 -7.67
N ILE A 113 9.08 -1.07 -6.50
CA ILE A 113 8.20 0.06 -6.12
C ILE A 113 9.02 1.34 -5.98
N LEU A 114 10.22 1.24 -5.40
CA LEU A 114 11.13 2.37 -5.31
C LEU A 114 11.60 2.81 -6.69
N LEU A 115 11.99 1.88 -7.56
CA LEU A 115 12.40 2.16 -8.94
C LEU A 115 11.27 2.86 -9.70
N ASP A 116 10.06 2.33 -9.66
CA ASP A 116 8.90 2.94 -10.32
C ASP A 116 8.61 4.34 -9.77
N ALA A 117 8.70 4.54 -8.45
CA ALA A 117 8.58 5.86 -7.85
C ALA A 117 9.68 6.83 -8.34
N MET A 118 10.93 6.38 -8.42
CA MET A 118 12.04 7.18 -8.94
C MET A 118 11.85 7.53 -10.42
N LEU A 119 11.33 6.61 -11.23
CA LEU A 119 11.02 6.87 -12.65
C LEU A 119 9.89 7.90 -12.83
N THR A 120 8.97 8.05 -11.87
CA THR A 120 7.98 9.15 -11.92
C THR A 120 8.56 10.53 -11.57
N SER A 121 9.78 10.60 -11.06
CA SER A 121 10.45 11.85 -10.72
C SER A 121 10.74 12.69 -11.98
N HIS A 122 10.40 13.98 -11.92
CA HIS A 122 10.75 14.96 -12.96
C HIS A 122 12.12 15.60 -12.71
N ARG A 123 12.72 15.34 -11.54
CA ARG A 123 13.97 15.97 -11.10
C ARG A 123 15.20 15.14 -11.44
N GLU A 124 15.07 13.83 -11.30
CA GLU A 124 16.14 12.87 -11.56
C GLU A 124 16.07 12.35 -13.00
N ARG A 125 17.23 12.24 -13.65
CA ARG A 125 17.37 11.75 -15.02
C ARG A 125 17.87 10.33 -14.93
N MET A 126 16.96 9.38 -15.08
CA MET A 126 17.26 7.97 -14.93
C MET A 126 16.84 7.21 -16.17
N VAL A 127 17.62 6.20 -16.53
CA VAL A 127 17.33 5.31 -17.63
C VAL A 127 17.62 3.88 -17.18
N VAL A 128 16.68 2.99 -17.44
CA VAL A 128 16.82 1.55 -17.22
C VAL A 128 17.09 0.91 -18.57
N VAL A 129 18.25 0.24 -18.67
CA VAL A 129 18.71 -0.40 -19.90
C VAL A 129 18.86 -1.90 -19.73
N GLU A 130 18.70 -2.63 -20.82
CA GLU A 130 18.95 -4.06 -20.89
C GLU A 130 20.37 -4.32 -21.39
N LEU A 131 21.19 -4.94 -20.54
CA LEU A 131 22.52 -5.40 -20.93
C LEU A 131 22.44 -6.78 -21.63
N PRO A 132 23.37 -7.10 -22.56
CA PRO A 132 24.46 -6.24 -23.06
C PRO A 132 24.02 -5.29 -24.17
N SER A 133 22.76 -5.33 -24.60
CA SER A 133 22.25 -4.58 -25.77
C SER A 133 22.21 -3.07 -25.57
N TRP A 134 22.27 -2.61 -24.31
CA TRP A 134 22.05 -1.22 -23.89
C TRP A 134 20.72 -0.63 -24.36
N ARG A 135 19.73 -1.49 -24.62
CA ARG A 135 18.40 -1.10 -25.09
C ARG A 135 17.63 -0.46 -23.95
N ILE A 136 17.12 0.75 -24.17
CA ILE A 136 16.35 1.49 -23.18
C ILE A 136 14.99 0.80 -22.98
N ARG A 137 14.70 0.39 -21.75
CA ARG A 137 13.44 -0.27 -21.36
C ARG A 137 12.49 0.69 -20.64
N ARG A 138 13.02 1.49 -19.72
CA ARG A 138 12.26 2.54 -18.98
C ARG A 138 13.14 3.77 -18.82
N MET A 139 12.52 4.93 -18.61
CA MET A 139 13.23 6.17 -18.31
C MET A 139 12.37 7.02 -17.37
N SER A 140 13.00 7.97 -16.69
CA SER A 140 12.27 8.89 -15.83
C SER A 140 11.48 9.92 -16.62
N ALA A 141 10.39 10.42 -16.04
CA ALA A 141 9.54 11.45 -16.65
C ALA A 141 10.34 12.73 -16.97
N GLY A 142 11.31 13.09 -16.10
CA GLY A 142 12.21 14.22 -16.34
C GLY A 142 13.09 14.03 -17.59
N PHE A 143 13.64 12.83 -17.77
CA PHE A 143 14.46 12.51 -18.94
C PHE A 143 13.62 12.45 -20.23
N GLU A 144 12.41 11.88 -20.15
CA GLU A 144 11.48 11.85 -21.28
C GLU A 144 11.06 13.26 -21.72
N GLY A 145 10.77 14.16 -20.76
CA GLY A 145 10.38 15.54 -21.05
C GLY A 145 11.42 16.31 -21.84
N GLU A 146 12.68 16.27 -21.39
CA GLU A 146 13.81 16.95 -22.06
C GLU A 146 14.01 16.44 -23.50
N TYR A 147 13.80 15.15 -23.72
CA TYR A 147 14.00 14.54 -25.03
C TYR A 147 12.80 14.68 -25.97
N ARG A 148 11.58 14.74 -25.42
CA ARG A 148 10.36 15.00 -26.21
C ARG A 148 10.38 16.41 -26.80
N GLU A 149 10.97 17.36 -26.09
CA GLU A 149 11.17 18.74 -26.58
C GLU A 149 12.36 18.85 -27.56
N SER A 150 13.17 17.80 -27.70
CA SER A 150 14.28 17.74 -28.63
C SER A 150 13.84 17.36 -30.06
N VAL A 151 14.65 17.76 -31.04
CA VAL A 151 14.42 17.63 -32.49
C VAL A 151 14.26 16.18 -32.97
N PHE A 152 14.51 15.20 -32.09
CA PHE A 152 14.52 13.78 -32.42
C PHE A 152 13.15 13.11 -32.48
N GLY A 153 12.07 13.78 -32.04
CA GLY A 153 10.65 13.48 -32.34
C GLY A 153 10.14 12.03 -32.13
N THR A 154 10.98 11.14 -31.64
CA THR A 154 10.78 9.69 -31.58
C THR A 154 10.91 9.21 -30.15
N THR A 155 10.15 8.16 -29.83
CA THR A 155 10.23 7.50 -28.54
C THR A 155 11.63 6.91 -28.36
N MET A 156 12.33 7.33 -27.30
CA MET A 156 13.64 6.79 -26.94
C MET A 156 13.56 5.35 -26.40
N VAL A 157 12.40 4.96 -25.84
CA VAL A 157 12.19 3.60 -25.35
C VAL A 157 12.32 2.62 -26.52
N GLY A 158 13.16 1.61 -26.34
CA GLY A 158 13.47 0.62 -27.37
C GLY A 158 14.67 0.96 -28.24
N GLN A 159 15.21 2.19 -28.19
CA GLN A 159 16.47 2.56 -28.83
C GLN A 159 17.68 2.13 -27.97
N SER A 160 18.86 2.09 -28.58
CA SER A 160 20.11 1.83 -27.85
C SER A 160 20.61 3.11 -27.20
N LEU A 161 20.93 3.07 -25.90
CA LEU A 161 21.54 4.19 -25.19
C LEU A 161 22.87 4.61 -25.84
N MET A 162 23.56 3.67 -26.47
CA MET A 162 24.86 3.89 -27.11
C MET A 162 24.84 4.90 -28.25
N HIS A 163 23.67 5.19 -28.84
CA HIS A 163 23.54 6.21 -29.88
C HIS A 163 23.61 7.65 -29.34
N PHE A 164 23.49 7.81 -28.02
CA PHE A 164 23.43 9.12 -27.34
C PHE A 164 24.66 9.40 -26.48
N VAL A 165 25.60 8.46 -26.43
CA VAL A 165 26.83 8.56 -25.64
C VAL A 165 27.99 8.82 -26.58
N ASP A 166 28.91 9.68 -26.17
CA ASP A 166 30.14 9.94 -26.93
C ASP A 166 30.95 8.66 -27.14
N THR A 167 31.62 8.58 -28.29
CA THR A 167 32.35 7.37 -28.73
C THR A 167 33.37 6.88 -27.69
N ASP A 168 34.04 7.81 -27.00
CA ASP A 168 35.06 7.50 -25.99
C ASP A 168 34.47 6.82 -24.74
N ASP A 169 33.24 7.17 -24.35
CA ASP A 169 32.54 6.55 -23.23
C ASP A 169 31.74 5.32 -23.65
N ALA A 170 31.35 5.25 -24.93
CA ALA A 170 30.65 4.11 -25.49
C ALA A 170 31.47 2.81 -25.36
N ASP A 171 32.78 2.87 -25.58
CA ASP A 171 33.63 1.68 -25.44
C ASP A 171 33.76 1.22 -23.98
N ARG A 172 33.80 2.15 -23.02
CA ARG A 172 33.78 1.84 -21.58
C ARG A 172 32.47 1.17 -21.16
N LEU A 173 31.33 1.66 -21.64
CA LEU A 173 30.03 1.05 -21.39
C LEU A 173 29.92 -0.33 -22.04
N ARG A 174 30.43 -0.52 -23.27
CA ARG A 174 30.46 -1.85 -23.91
C ARG A 174 31.32 -2.85 -23.14
N GLU A 175 32.38 -2.41 -22.49
CA GLU A 175 33.17 -3.27 -21.61
C GLU A 175 32.39 -3.64 -20.35
N TYR A 176 31.73 -2.67 -19.72
CA TYR A 176 30.90 -2.91 -18.53
C TYR A 176 29.75 -3.89 -18.81
N GLY A 177 29.05 -3.72 -19.93
CA GLY A 177 27.91 -4.57 -20.30
C GLY A 177 28.29 -6.01 -20.69
N ARG A 178 29.58 -6.29 -20.90
CA ARG A 178 30.09 -7.64 -21.20
C ARG A 178 30.55 -8.42 -19.97
N ARG A 179 30.71 -7.74 -18.83
CA ARG A 179 31.04 -8.35 -17.53
C ARG A 179 29.79 -8.89 -16.86
#